data_AF-A0A517Y1T7-F1
#
_entry.id   AF-A0A517Y1T7-F1
#
_cell.length_a   1.000
_cell.length_b   1.000
_cell.length_c   1.000
_cell.angle_alpha   90.00
_cell.angle_beta   90.00
_cell.angle_gamma   90.00
#
_symmetry.space_group_name_H-M   'P 1'
#
loop_
_entity.id
_entity.type
_entity.pdbx_description
1 polymer ?
#
loop_
_entity_poly.entity_id
_entity_poly.type
_entity_poly.pdbx_seq_one_letter_code
_entity_poly.pdbx_strand_id
1 'polypeptide(L)'
;MSRRPFVAAGLLFLTAAAVGQPDPADPVTQALAKAQDEYVAATGKAQEKLLAAFAAQQKALEDTRKLKVADQIRLLDQVKAERKAFEASPAALPASAVMRPALVDYQAKLVAARKRCEAAFDKAAEDYRDRKNLDAARAVLARKAEFFAAASPADQRVEWVGKKKAFRKNDKGLWYERNEQGLFFVFDEAGRTPEVIEILRVGPPRVAVRLYADRATMSVNKGEWLPLDDGAWVAPKQ
;
A
#
# COMPACT_ATOMS: atom_id res chain seq x y z
N MET A 1 -9.23 25.92 -30.73
CA MET A 1 -8.64 24.62 -31.10
C MET A 1 -7.48 24.34 -30.14
N SER A 2 -7.71 23.58 -29.07
CA SER A 2 -6.74 23.39 -27.98
C SER A 2 -6.12 21.99 -28.07
N ARG A 3 -4.82 21.91 -28.34
CA ARG A 3 -4.06 20.66 -28.44
C ARG A 3 -3.72 20.17 -27.04
N ARG A 4 -4.18 18.95 -26.70
CA ARG A 4 -3.80 18.23 -25.48
C ARG A 4 -2.39 17.65 -25.64
N PRO A 5 -1.48 17.76 -24.66
CA PRO A 5 -0.29 16.93 -24.63
C PRO A 5 -0.67 15.53 -24.13
N PHE A 6 -0.45 14.52 -24.99
CA PHE A 6 -0.36 13.12 -24.60
C PHE A 6 0.92 12.94 -23.77
N VAL A 7 0.80 12.57 -22.49
CA VAL A 7 1.94 12.08 -21.72
C VAL A 7 2.10 10.60 -22.08
N ALA A 8 3.06 10.31 -22.96
CA ALA A 8 3.53 8.96 -23.21
C ALA A 8 4.31 8.50 -21.97
N ALA A 9 3.73 7.60 -21.18
CA ALA A 9 4.47 6.86 -20.17
C ALA A 9 5.41 5.90 -20.93
N GLY A 10 6.67 6.31 -21.05
CA GLY A 10 7.74 5.53 -21.65
C GLY A 10 7.97 4.25 -20.85
N LEU A 11 7.57 3.13 -21.44
CA LEU A 11 7.92 1.79 -20.99
C LEU A 11 9.42 1.58 -21.29
N LEU A 12 10.28 1.85 -20.30
CA LEU A 12 11.71 1.57 -20.37
C LEU A 12 11.94 0.05 -20.33
N PHE A 13 12.05 -0.57 -21.50
CA PHE A 13 12.59 -1.92 -21.65
C PHE A 13 14.11 -1.86 -21.41
N LEU A 14 14.53 -2.15 -20.19
CA LEU A 14 15.93 -2.44 -19.85
C LEU A 14 16.31 -3.80 -20.45
N THR A 15 17.15 -3.79 -21.49
CA THR A 15 17.77 -4.98 -22.08
C THR A 15 18.94 -5.44 -21.21
N ALA A 16 18.66 -6.30 -20.23
CA ALA A 16 19.65 -7.12 -19.53
C ALA A 16 19.75 -8.50 -20.19
N ALA A 17 20.97 -9.00 -20.35
CA ALA A 17 21.30 -10.22 -21.10
C ALA A 17 20.49 -11.46 -20.66
N ALA A 18 19.92 -12.14 -21.66
CA ALA A 18 18.94 -13.22 -21.53
C ALA A 18 19.58 -14.59 -21.26
N VAL A 19 19.82 -14.90 -20.00
CA VAL A 19 19.90 -16.30 -19.53
C VAL A 19 18.85 -16.47 -18.45
N GLY A 20 17.80 -17.24 -18.75
CA GLY A 20 16.74 -17.58 -17.80
C GLY A 20 15.52 -16.64 -17.77
N GLN A 21 15.38 -15.71 -18.72
CA GLN A 21 14.12 -14.96 -18.85
C GLN A 21 13.01 -15.88 -19.39
N PRO A 22 11.83 -15.92 -18.73
CA PRO A 22 10.73 -16.75 -19.20
C PRO A 22 10.24 -16.28 -20.57
N ASP A 23 9.92 -17.23 -21.45
CA ASP A 23 9.42 -16.96 -22.80
C ASP A 23 8.13 -16.11 -22.73
N PRO A 24 8.04 -14.96 -23.44
CA PRO A 24 6.82 -14.16 -23.50
C PRO A 24 5.60 -14.90 -24.05
N ALA A 25 5.80 -15.96 -24.84
CA ALA A 25 4.72 -16.81 -25.33
C ALA A 25 4.25 -17.87 -24.30
N ASP A 26 4.96 -18.08 -23.19
CA ASP A 26 4.58 -19.03 -22.16
C ASP A 26 3.27 -18.59 -21.46
N PRO A 27 2.26 -19.47 -21.33
CA PRO A 27 1.05 -19.19 -20.58
C PRO A 27 1.28 -18.63 -19.16
N VAL A 28 2.35 -19.04 -18.48
CA VAL A 28 2.68 -18.50 -17.14
C VAL A 28 3.07 -17.03 -17.22
N THR A 29 3.90 -16.66 -18.21
CA THR A 29 4.31 -15.27 -18.46
C THR A 29 3.13 -14.39 -18.83
N GLN A 30 2.22 -14.88 -19.67
CA GLN A 30 1.01 -14.14 -20.09
C GLN A 30 0.05 -13.91 -18.90
N ALA A 31 -0.16 -14.95 -18.08
CA ALA A 31 -1.00 -14.83 -16.89
C ALA A 31 -0.42 -13.81 -15.89
N LEU A 32 0.91 -13.81 -15.71
CA LEU A 32 1.59 -12.83 -14.86
C LEU A 32 1.46 -11.41 -15.42
N ALA A 33 1.68 -11.21 -16.72
CA ALA A 33 1.52 -9.90 -17.37
C ALA A 33 0.10 -9.34 -17.17
N LYS A 34 -0.92 -10.19 -17.38
CA LYS A 34 -2.31 -9.81 -17.12
C LYS A 34 -2.54 -9.38 -15.66
N ALA A 35 -1.97 -10.11 -14.69
CA ALA A 35 -2.09 -9.75 -13.28
C ALA A 35 -1.39 -8.42 -12.94
N GLN A 36 -0.31 -8.08 -13.63
CA GLN A 36 0.36 -6.77 -13.52
C GLN A 36 -0.51 -5.64 -14.10
N ASP A 37 -1.13 -5.86 -15.27
CA ASP A 37 -2.05 -4.89 -15.87
C ASP A 37 -3.29 -4.67 -14.98
N GLU A 38 -3.84 -5.75 -14.41
CA GLU A 38 -4.95 -5.68 -13.47
C GLU A 38 -4.57 -4.92 -12.19
N TYR A 39 -3.34 -5.07 -11.70
CA TYR A 39 -2.82 -4.29 -10.59
C TYR A 39 -2.81 -2.79 -10.92
N VAL A 40 -2.21 -2.40 -12.05
CA VAL A 40 -2.14 -1.00 -12.50
C VAL A 40 -3.54 -0.41 -12.69
N ALA A 41 -4.45 -1.15 -13.32
CA ALA A 41 -5.83 -0.72 -13.50
C ALA A 41 -6.57 -0.57 -12.16
N ALA A 42 -6.35 -1.48 -11.21
CA ALA A 42 -6.97 -1.41 -9.89
C ALA A 42 -6.45 -0.23 -9.06
N THR A 43 -5.14 0.05 -9.10
CA THR A 43 -4.55 1.21 -8.42
C THR A 43 -5.03 2.52 -9.03
N GLY A 44 -5.13 2.58 -10.36
CA GLY A 44 -5.71 3.73 -11.08
C GLY A 44 -7.16 4.00 -10.68
N LYS A 45 -8.01 2.97 -10.68
CA LYS A 45 -9.42 3.08 -10.22
C LYS A 45 -9.54 3.52 -8.76
N ALA A 46 -8.65 3.06 -7.89
CA ALA A 46 -8.64 3.52 -6.50
C ALA A 46 -8.32 5.01 -6.43
N GLN A 47 -7.33 5.48 -7.21
CA GLN A 47 -6.95 6.89 -7.27
C GLN A 47 -8.08 7.78 -7.79
N GLU A 48 -8.75 7.37 -8.88
CA GLU A 48 -9.92 8.07 -9.43
C GLU A 48 -11.04 8.20 -8.39
N LYS A 49 -11.29 7.15 -7.60
CA LYS A 49 -12.29 7.19 -6.52
C LYS A 49 -11.93 8.17 -5.42
N LEU A 50 -10.65 8.24 -5.03
CA LEU A 50 -10.22 9.21 -4.02
C LEU A 50 -10.35 10.65 -4.54
N LEU A 51 -10.02 10.90 -5.81
CA LEU A 51 -10.25 12.19 -6.47
C LEU A 51 -11.74 12.55 -6.53
N ALA A 52 -12.61 11.59 -6.85
CA ALA A 52 -14.06 11.80 -6.82
C ALA A 52 -14.56 12.11 -5.39
N ALA A 53 -13.99 11.48 -4.37
CA ALA A 53 -14.32 11.76 -2.98
C ALA A 53 -13.91 13.19 -2.56
N PHE A 54 -12.76 13.69 -3.02
CA PHE A 54 -12.39 15.10 -2.81
C PHE A 54 -13.44 16.05 -3.39
N ALA A 55 -13.88 15.81 -4.64
CA ALA A 55 -14.90 16.63 -5.29
C ALA A 55 -16.25 16.58 -4.56
N ALA A 56 -16.68 15.38 -4.13
CA ALA A 56 -17.90 15.21 -3.35
C ALA A 56 -17.83 15.93 -1.99
N GLN A 57 -16.69 15.84 -1.30
CA GLN A 57 -16.49 16.48 -0.01
C GLN A 57 -16.44 18.01 -0.13
N GLN A 58 -15.81 18.54 -1.19
CA GLN A 58 -15.82 19.97 -1.47
C GLN A 58 -17.25 20.47 -1.67
N LYS A 59 -18.05 19.78 -2.50
CA LYS A 59 -19.46 20.13 -2.71
C LYS A 59 -20.27 20.07 -1.42
N ALA A 60 -20.09 19.01 -0.63
CA ALA A 60 -20.78 18.87 0.66
C ALA A 60 -20.42 20.00 1.65
N LEU A 61 -19.16 20.46 1.63
CA LEU A 61 -18.73 21.61 2.43
C LEU A 61 -19.24 22.93 1.88
N GLU A 62 -19.45 23.10 0.57
CA GLU A 62 -20.07 24.31 -0.01
C GLU A 62 -21.58 24.38 0.31
N ASP A 63 -22.27 23.25 0.27
CA ASP A 63 -23.72 23.17 0.46
C ASP A 63 -24.15 23.19 1.95
N THR A 64 -23.24 22.89 2.88
CA THR A 64 -23.60 22.81 4.31
C THR A 64 -23.80 24.19 4.95
N ARG A 65 -24.92 24.36 5.64
CA ARG A 65 -25.21 25.55 6.47
C ARG A 65 -24.97 25.33 7.96
N LYS A 66 -24.44 24.16 8.33
CA LYS A 66 -24.28 23.73 9.73
C LYS A 66 -22.99 24.21 10.38
N LEU A 67 -21.99 24.57 9.56
CA LEU A 67 -20.69 25.05 10.04
C LEU A 67 -20.69 26.57 10.13
N LYS A 68 -19.88 27.10 11.04
CA LYS A 68 -19.54 28.53 10.99
C LYS A 68 -18.80 28.81 9.70
N VAL A 69 -19.08 29.97 9.09
CA VAL A 69 -18.48 30.38 7.80
C VAL A 69 -16.95 30.28 7.82
N ALA A 70 -16.31 30.70 8.91
CA ALA A 70 -14.85 30.60 9.06
C ALA A 70 -14.34 29.15 9.04
N ASP A 71 -15.03 28.22 9.72
CA ASP A 71 -14.67 26.79 9.72
C ASP A 71 -14.90 26.14 8.36
N GLN A 72 -15.98 26.51 7.69
CA GLN A 72 -16.32 26.05 6.34
C GLN A 72 -15.24 26.46 5.33
N ILE A 73 -14.83 27.74 5.32
CA ILE A 73 -13.75 28.25 4.46
C ILE A 73 -12.45 27.50 4.75
N ARG A 74 -12.07 27.37 6.03
CA ARG A 74 -10.84 26.68 6.43
C ARG A 74 -10.81 25.23 5.93
N LEU A 75 -11.91 24.49 6.09
CA LEU A 75 -12.00 23.11 5.63
C LEU A 75 -11.99 23.00 4.11
N LEU A 76 -12.65 23.92 3.40
CA LEU A 76 -12.62 23.96 1.93
C LEU A 76 -11.21 24.19 1.40
N ASP A 77 -10.48 25.15 1.96
CA ASP A 77 -9.10 25.43 1.57
C ASP A 77 -8.19 24.23 1.84
N GLN A 78 -8.35 23.58 3.00
CA GLN A 78 -7.62 22.37 3.32
C GLN A 78 -7.89 21.24 2.31
N VAL A 79 -9.17 20.94 2.02
CA VAL A 79 -9.55 19.88 1.06
C VAL A 79 -9.03 20.18 -0.35
N LYS A 80 -9.06 21.45 -0.79
CA LYS A 80 -8.50 21.87 -2.09
C LYS A 80 -6.98 21.71 -2.13
N ALA A 81 -6.29 22.10 -1.07
CA ALA A 81 -4.83 21.94 -0.97
C ALA A 81 -4.41 20.48 -0.99
N GLU A 82 -5.09 19.62 -0.20
CA GLU A 82 -4.86 18.17 -0.17
C GLU A 82 -5.13 17.53 -1.53
N ARG A 83 -6.23 17.88 -2.21
CA ARG A 83 -6.52 17.40 -3.56
C ARG A 83 -5.41 17.77 -4.53
N LYS A 84 -4.97 19.03 -4.53
CA LYS A 84 -3.89 19.50 -5.42
C LYS A 84 -2.58 18.76 -5.13
N ALA A 85 -2.27 18.52 -3.87
CA ALA A 85 -1.09 17.74 -3.48
C ALA A 85 -1.18 16.31 -4.00
N PHE A 86 -2.34 15.66 -3.87
CA PHE A 86 -2.58 14.30 -4.35
C PHE A 86 -2.56 14.19 -5.89
N GLU A 87 -3.10 15.17 -6.60
CA GLU A 87 -3.02 15.25 -8.08
C GLU A 87 -1.58 15.43 -8.56
N ALA A 88 -0.75 16.16 -7.82
CA ALA A 88 0.68 16.33 -8.11
C ALA A 88 1.51 15.09 -7.77
N SER A 89 1.13 14.37 -6.70
CA SER A 89 1.79 13.14 -6.26
C SER A 89 0.77 12.22 -5.59
N PRO A 90 0.50 11.02 -6.15
CA PRO A 90 -0.39 10.04 -5.52
C PRO A 90 0.08 9.55 -4.13
N ALA A 91 1.32 9.83 -3.75
CA ALA A 91 1.83 9.56 -2.41
C ALA A 91 1.44 10.65 -1.38
N ALA A 92 1.01 11.84 -1.83
CA ALA A 92 0.61 12.95 -0.97
C ALA A 92 -0.86 12.79 -0.54
N LEU A 93 -1.05 12.01 0.52
CA LEU A 93 -2.36 11.55 0.94
C LEU A 93 -3.06 12.57 1.86
N PRO A 94 -4.41 12.63 1.83
CA PRO A 94 -5.15 13.60 2.63
C PRO A 94 -4.96 13.36 4.13
N ALA A 95 -4.71 14.43 4.89
CA ALA A 95 -4.59 14.39 6.34
C ALA A 95 -5.89 14.80 7.06
N SER A 96 -6.79 15.48 6.36
CA SER A 96 -8.02 16.02 6.93
C SER A 96 -8.94 14.91 7.47
N ALA A 97 -9.54 15.18 8.64
CA ALA A 97 -10.48 14.26 9.26
C ALA A 97 -11.69 13.95 8.36
N VAL A 98 -12.12 14.91 7.54
CA VAL A 98 -13.25 14.76 6.62
C VAL A 98 -12.95 13.81 5.46
N MET A 99 -11.69 13.66 5.05
CA MET A 99 -11.27 12.74 3.99
C MET A 99 -10.88 11.35 4.51
N ARG A 100 -10.79 11.17 5.83
CA ARG A 100 -10.35 9.91 6.46
C ARG A 100 -11.14 8.67 5.99
N PRO A 101 -12.47 8.68 5.85
CA PRO A 101 -13.20 7.51 5.36
C PRO A 101 -12.80 7.12 3.93
N ALA A 102 -12.68 8.10 3.03
CA ALA A 102 -12.27 7.88 1.64
C ALA A 102 -10.83 7.38 1.55
N LEU A 103 -9.94 7.89 2.42
CA LEU A 103 -8.57 7.44 2.52
C LEU A 103 -8.47 5.96 2.91
N VAL A 104 -9.21 5.54 3.94
CA VAL A 104 -9.21 4.15 4.39
C VAL A 104 -9.69 3.19 3.28
N ASP A 105 -10.73 3.55 2.52
CA ASP A 105 -11.15 2.75 1.36
C ASP A 105 -10.05 2.69 0.29
N TYR A 106 -9.47 3.84 -0.09
CA TYR A 106 -8.38 3.92 -1.05
C TYR A 106 -7.22 2.97 -0.70
N GLN A 107 -6.70 3.06 0.53
CA GLN A 107 -5.63 2.21 1.02
C GLN A 107 -6.01 0.72 1.00
N ALA A 108 -7.23 0.39 1.44
CA ALA A 108 -7.71 -0.99 1.43
C ALA A 108 -7.75 -1.56 0.00
N LYS A 109 -8.11 -0.75 -1.01
CA LYS A 109 -8.04 -1.17 -2.42
C LYS A 109 -6.61 -1.37 -2.90
N LEU A 110 -5.67 -0.51 -2.51
CA LEU A 110 -4.25 -0.68 -2.86
C LEU A 110 -3.68 -1.98 -2.29
N VAL A 111 -3.93 -2.24 -0.99
CA VAL A 111 -3.48 -3.49 -0.33
C VAL A 111 -4.10 -4.71 -1.01
N ALA A 112 -5.40 -4.67 -1.33
CA ALA A 112 -6.06 -5.77 -2.00
C ALA A 112 -5.52 -6.01 -3.43
N ALA A 113 -5.24 -4.94 -4.19
CA ALA A 113 -4.65 -5.04 -5.52
C ALA A 113 -3.25 -5.64 -5.45
N ARG A 114 -2.39 -5.13 -4.54
CA ARG A 114 -1.04 -5.62 -4.31
C ARG A 114 -1.05 -7.11 -3.98
N LYS A 115 -1.86 -7.52 -3.00
CA LYS A 115 -1.97 -8.92 -2.58
C LYS A 115 -2.36 -9.85 -3.72
N ARG A 116 -3.28 -9.43 -4.59
CA ARG A 116 -3.68 -10.24 -5.76
C ARG A 116 -2.53 -10.41 -6.75
N CYS A 117 -1.78 -9.33 -7.00
CA CYS A 117 -0.64 -9.36 -7.90
C CYS A 117 0.51 -10.20 -7.30
N GLU A 118 0.83 -10.03 -6.02
CA GLU A 118 1.81 -10.85 -5.30
C GLU A 118 1.47 -12.34 -5.37
N ALA A 119 0.19 -12.71 -5.19
CA ALA A 119 -0.26 -14.09 -5.32
C ALA A 119 -0.10 -14.64 -6.74
N ALA A 120 -0.26 -13.80 -7.77
CA ALA A 120 0.00 -14.21 -9.16
C ALA A 120 1.48 -14.45 -9.42
N PHE A 121 2.38 -13.64 -8.84
CA PHE A 121 3.82 -13.90 -8.87
C PHE A 121 4.18 -15.22 -8.16
N ASP A 122 3.63 -15.45 -6.96
CA ASP A 122 3.91 -16.67 -6.20
C ASP A 122 3.42 -17.90 -6.96
N LYS A 123 2.20 -17.84 -7.53
CA LYS A 123 1.66 -18.90 -8.38
C LYS A 123 2.53 -19.13 -9.63
N ALA A 124 3.00 -18.09 -10.29
CA ALA A 124 3.87 -18.24 -11.45
C ALA A 124 5.20 -18.92 -11.08
N ALA A 125 5.78 -18.60 -9.93
CA ALA A 125 6.98 -19.25 -9.44
C ALA A 125 6.73 -20.73 -9.09
N GLU A 126 5.59 -21.05 -8.48
CA GLU A 126 5.14 -22.43 -8.22
C GLU A 126 4.96 -23.22 -9.53
N ASP A 127 4.29 -22.64 -10.52
CA ASP A 127 4.05 -23.28 -11.82
C ASP A 127 5.39 -23.58 -12.55
N TYR A 128 6.40 -22.70 -12.46
CA TYR A 128 7.75 -22.97 -12.98
C TYR A 128 8.50 -24.04 -12.19
N ARG A 129 8.38 -24.02 -10.85
CA ARG A 129 8.96 -25.05 -9.98
C ARG A 129 8.39 -26.43 -10.33
N ASP A 130 7.09 -26.54 -10.55
CA ASP A 130 6.43 -27.82 -10.86
C ASP A 130 6.84 -28.34 -12.24
N ARG A 131 7.20 -27.44 -13.16
CA ARG A 131 7.87 -27.76 -14.44
C ARG A 131 9.38 -28.07 -14.30
N LYS A 132 9.90 -28.14 -13.07
CA LYS A 132 11.33 -28.31 -12.73
C LYS A 132 12.24 -27.21 -13.28
N ASN A 133 11.71 -26.03 -13.59
CA ASN A 133 12.46 -24.88 -14.05
C ASN A 133 12.71 -23.90 -12.88
N LEU A 134 13.67 -24.25 -12.01
CA LEU A 134 13.97 -23.47 -10.81
C LEU A 134 14.59 -22.11 -11.13
N ASP A 135 15.28 -21.96 -12.25
CA ASP A 135 15.87 -20.68 -12.65
C ASP A 135 14.78 -19.68 -13.05
N ALA A 136 13.77 -20.12 -13.82
CA ALA A 136 12.61 -19.29 -14.13
C ALA A 136 11.81 -18.93 -12.86
N ALA A 137 11.62 -19.87 -11.94
CA ALA A 137 10.96 -19.60 -10.66
C ALA A 137 11.70 -18.53 -9.84
N ARG A 138 13.04 -18.62 -9.76
CA ARG A 138 13.88 -17.59 -9.12
C ARG A 138 13.76 -16.23 -9.83
N ALA A 139 13.76 -16.23 -11.16
CA ALA A 139 13.61 -15.00 -11.94
C ALA A 139 12.25 -14.33 -11.69
N VAL A 140 11.16 -15.09 -11.57
CA VAL A 140 9.83 -14.56 -11.21
C VAL A 140 9.83 -13.95 -9.82
N LEU A 141 10.47 -14.59 -8.83
CA LEU A 141 10.55 -14.05 -7.47
C LEU A 141 11.43 -12.79 -7.39
N ALA A 142 12.53 -12.73 -8.14
CA ALA A 142 13.35 -11.52 -8.26
C ALA A 142 12.54 -10.37 -8.89
N ARG A 143 11.82 -10.66 -9.99
CA ARG A 143 10.94 -9.70 -10.66
C ARG A 143 9.81 -9.23 -9.76
N LYS A 144 9.26 -10.08 -8.89
CA LYS A 144 8.28 -9.68 -7.86
C LYS A 144 8.87 -8.60 -6.96
N ALA A 145 10.08 -8.81 -6.45
CA ALA A 145 10.75 -7.85 -5.58
C ALA A 145 10.99 -6.52 -6.30
N GLU A 146 11.51 -6.54 -7.54
CA GLU A 146 11.74 -5.35 -8.35
C GLU A 146 10.44 -4.58 -8.66
N PHE A 147 9.39 -5.30 -9.06
CA PHE A 147 8.10 -4.70 -9.42
C PHE A 147 7.50 -3.91 -8.26
N PHE A 148 7.56 -4.43 -7.04
CA PHE A 148 7.03 -3.74 -5.86
C PHE A 148 8.04 -2.75 -5.24
N ALA A 149 9.35 -2.92 -5.46
CA ALA A 149 10.36 -1.94 -5.05
C ALA A 149 10.27 -0.65 -5.88
N ALA A 150 10.12 -0.77 -7.21
CA ALA A 150 9.91 0.39 -8.10
C ALA A 150 8.61 1.15 -7.78
N ALA A 151 7.63 0.47 -7.16
CA ALA A 151 6.34 1.03 -6.79
C ALA A 151 6.32 1.70 -5.40
N SER A 152 7.42 1.73 -4.64
CA SER A 152 7.49 2.37 -3.33
C SER A 152 8.75 3.25 -3.20
N PRO A 153 8.62 4.56 -2.93
CA PRO A 153 9.75 5.33 -2.44
C PRO A 153 10.33 4.64 -1.21
N ALA A 154 11.65 4.72 -0.98
CA ALA A 154 12.33 4.09 0.15
C ALA A 154 11.68 4.51 1.48
N ASP A 155 10.76 3.68 1.94
CA ASP A 155 9.94 3.96 3.09
C ASP A 155 10.71 3.59 4.35
N GLN A 156 11.17 4.62 5.05
CA GLN A 156 12.04 4.51 6.23
C GLN A 156 11.31 4.03 7.48
N ARG A 157 10.01 3.72 7.40
CA ARG A 157 9.23 3.19 8.53
C ARG A 157 9.68 1.78 8.86
N VAL A 158 10.57 1.70 9.83
CA VAL A 158 11.14 0.46 10.39
C VAL A 158 10.80 0.24 11.86
N GLU A 159 10.31 1.27 12.55
CA GLU A 159 9.94 1.19 13.96
C GLU A 159 8.71 2.08 14.24
N TRP A 160 7.69 1.50 14.87
CA TRP A 160 6.49 2.16 15.37
C TRP A 160 6.44 2.03 16.88
N VAL A 161 6.21 3.12 17.60
CA VAL A 161 6.16 3.11 19.07
C VAL A 161 4.86 3.73 19.54
N GLY A 162 4.10 2.95 20.30
CA GLY A 162 2.91 3.38 21.01
C GLY A 162 3.11 3.44 22.52
N LYS A 163 2.04 3.74 23.24
CA LYS A 163 2.07 3.89 24.71
C LYS A 163 2.35 2.56 25.43
N LYS A 164 1.84 1.46 24.88
CA LYS A 164 1.89 0.11 25.49
C LYS A 164 2.72 -0.87 24.68
N LYS A 165 2.85 -0.63 23.36
CA LYS A 165 3.48 -1.56 22.42
C LYS A 165 4.41 -0.83 21.47
N ALA A 166 5.49 -1.48 21.07
CA ALA A 166 6.31 -1.08 19.96
C ALA A 166 6.39 -2.20 18.93
N PHE A 167 6.50 -1.84 17.65
CA PHE A 167 6.67 -2.76 16.55
C PHE A 167 7.93 -2.38 15.78
N ARG A 168 8.88 -3.30 15.63
CA ARG A 168 10.14 -3.03 14.94
C ARG A 168 10.45 -4.10 13.90
N LYS A 169 10.86 -3.65 12.72
CA LYS A 169 11.35 -4.49 11.63
C LYS A 169 12.83 -4.82 11.85
N ASN A 170 13.22 -6.08 11.68
CA ASN A 170 14.61 -6.52 11.73
C ASN A 170 15.25 -6.56 10.33
N ASP A 171 16.54 -6.90 10.28
CA ASP A 171 17.34 -7.00 9.05
C ASP A 171 16.85 -8.12 8.11
N LYS A 172 16.08 -9.08 8.62
CA LYS A 172 15.44 -10.15 7.83
C LYS A 172 14.06 -9.76 7.31
N GLY A 173 13.60 -8.52 7.57
CA GLY A 173 12.32 -8.01 7.14
C GLY A 173 11.11 -8.45 7.99
N LEU A 174 11.34 -9.13 9.11
CA LEU A 174 10.30 -9.55 10.05
C LEU A 174 10.01 -8.47 11.08
N TRP A 175 8.76 -8.36 11.49
CA TRP A 175 8.29 -7.41 12.50
C TRP A 175 8.17 -8.07 13.87
N TYR A 176 8.64 -7.39 14.91
CA TYR A 176 8.60 -7.84 16.30
C TYR A 176 7.75 -6.86 17.11
N GLU A 177 6.75 -7.38 17.79
CA GLU A 177 6.10 -6.65 18.87
C GLU A 177 6.97 -6.70 20.12
N ARG A 178 7.07 -5.56 20.83
CA ARG A 178 7.62 -5.47 22.17
C ARG A 178 6.56 -4.84 23.06
N ASN A 179 6.18 -5.53 24.14
CA ASN A 179 5.33 -4.98 25.19
C ASN A 179 6.15 -4.70 26.47
N GLU A 180 5.51 -4.10 27.48
CA GLU A 180 6.12 -3.82 28.79
C GLU A 180 6.68 -5.07 29.49
N GLN A 181 6.14 -6.25 29.17
CA GLN A 181 6.52 -7.53 29.76
C GLN A 181 7.68 -8.22 29.01
N GLY A 182 8.20 -7.60 27.95
CA GLY A 182 9.27 -8.19 27.13
C GLY A 182 8.84 -9.39 26.29
N LEU A 183 7.53 -9.61 26.09
CA LEU A 183 7.04 -10.65 25.19
C LEU A 183 7.19 -10.20 23.74
N PHE A 184 7.69 -11.11 22.90
CA PHE A 184 7.89 -10.88 21.47
C PHE A 184 6.95 -11.76 20.65
N PHE A 185 6.07 -11.13 19.88
CA PHE A 185 5.39 -11.79 18.76
C PHE A 185 6.09 -11.41 17.46
N VAL A 186 6.23 -12.39 16.55
CA VAL A 186 6.80 -12.20 15.21
C VAL A 186 5.66 -12.09 14.20
N PHE A 187 5.78 -11.13 13.30
CA PHE A 187 4.83 -10.86 12.24
C PHE A 187 5.55 -10.75 10.89
N ASP A 188 4.90 -11.25 9.84
CA ASP A 188 5.25 -10.98 8.46
C ASP A 188 4.63 -9.66 8.01
N GLU A 189 5.32 -8.90 7.16
CA GLU A 189 4.69 -7.73 6.53
C GLU A 189 3.68 -8.21 5.48
N ALA A 190 2.39 -7.98 5.74
CA ALA A 190 1.31 -8.36 4.84
C ALA A 190 1.01 -7.29 3.78
N GLY A 191 1.41 -6.04 4.03
CA GLY A 191 1.28 -4.96 3.07
C GLY A 191 1.82 -3.64 3.62
N ARG A 192 2.20 -2.77 2.69
CA ARG A 192 2.70 -1.42 2.99
C ARG A 192 2.10 -0.43 2.03
N THR A 193 1.50 0.63 2.57
CA THR A 193 1.06 1.85 1.87
C THR A 193 1.59 3.06 2.63
N PRO A 194 1.67 4.28 2.06
CA PRO A 194 2.33 5.41 2.73
C PRO A 194 1.79 5.77 4.13
N GLU A 195 0.57 5.38 4.49
CA GLU A 195 -0.04 5.66 5.79
C GLU A 195 -0.17 4.43 6.68
N VAL A 196 -0.18 3.21 6.12
CA VAL A 196 -0.29 1.99 6.93
C VAL A 196 0.74 0.93 6.56
N ILE A 197 1.32 0.31 7.58
CA ILE A 197 1.98 -0.98 7.44
C ILE A 197 1.08 -2.03 8.09
N GLU A 198 0.61 -2.98 7.29
CA GLU A 198 -0.13 -4.14 7.78
C GLU A 198 0.86 -5.29 8.03
N ILE A 199 0.88 -5.78 9.26
CA ILE A 199 1.70 -6.90 9.69
C ILE A 199 0.79 -8.05 10.15
N LEU A 200 1.20 -9.28 9.90
CA LEU A 200 0.40 -10.47 10.11
C LEU A 200 1.19 -11.53 10.87
N ARG A 201 0.63 -12.01 11.96
CA ARG A 201 1.09 -13.23 12.63
C ARG A 201 0.36 -14.43 12.07
N VAL A 202 1.11 -15.35 11.48
CA VAL A 202 0.60 -16.62 10.96
C VAL A 202 0.64 -17.66 12.07
N GLY A 203 -0.52 -18.19 12.44
CA GLY A 203 -0.71 -19.16 13.53
C GLY A 203 -2.01 -18.88 14.28
N PRO A 204 -2.56 -19.84 15.05
CA PRO A 204 -3.74 -19.60 15.88
C PRO A 204 -3.34 -18.88 17.21
N PRO A 205 -3.99 -17.76 17.57
CA PRO A 205 -4.94 -17.01 16.77
C PRO A 205 -4.24 -16.19 15.68
N ARG A 206 -4.88 -16.07 14.50
CA ARG A 206 -4.33 -15.26 13.40
C ARG A 206 -4.55 -13.80 13.76
N VAL A 207 -3.47 -13.03 13.89
CA VAL A 207 -3.55 -11.61 14.27
C VAL A 207 -3.02 -10.75 13.12
N ALA A 208 -3.83 -9.81 12.66
CA ALA A 208 -3.40 -8.75 11.76
C ALA A 208 -3.34 -7.44 12.52
N VAL A 209 -2.28 -6.66 12.33
CA VAL A 209 -2.09 -5.35 12.94
C VAL A 209 -1.84 -4.34 11.84
N ARG A 210 -2.49 -3.17 11.92
CA ARG A 210 -2.27 -2.03 11.04
C ARG A 210 -1.63 -0.92 11.84
N LEU A 211 -0.43 -0.54 11.44
CA LEU A 211 0.36 0.53 12.04
C LEU A 211 0.16 1.80 11.21
N TYR A 212 -0.49 2.81 11.77
CA TYR A 212 -0.74 4.11 11.17
C TYR A 212 0.26 5.15 11.65
N ALA A 213 0.21 6.37 11.11
CA ALA A 213 1.05 7.47 11.59
C ALA A 213 0.80 7.86 13.07
N ASP A 214 -0.42 7.69 13.56
CA ASP A 214 -0.89 8.16 14.86
C ASP A 214 -1.46 7.07 15.79
N ARG A 215 -1.66 5.85 15.27
CA ARG A 215 -2.31 4.74 16.00
C ARG A 215 -1.98 3.37 15.42
N ALA A 216 -2.36 2.33 16.14
CA ALA A 216 -2.40 0.97 15.67
C ALA A 216 -3.82 0.40 15.84
N THR A 217 -4.24 -0.46 14.91
CA THR A 217 -5.46 -1.27 15.07
C THR A 217 -5.13 -2.75 14.88
N MET A 218 -5.93 -3.64 15.45
CA MET A 218 -5.78 -5.08 15.28
C MET A 218 -7.07 -5.76 14.84
N SER A 219 -6.93 -6.88 14.15
CA SER A 219 -8.02 -7.82 13.89
C SER A 219 -7.54 -9.23 14.24
N VAL A 220 -8.37 -9.97 14.96
CA VAL A 220 -8.10 -11.36 15.35
C VAL A 220 -9.01 -12.28 14.55
N ASN A 221 -8.46 -13.33 13.94
CA ASN A 221 -9.16 -14.31 13.11
C ASN A 221 -10.03 -13.68 12.00
N LYS A 222 -9.59 -12.55 11.43
CA LYS A 222 -10.33 -11.75 10.43
C LYS A 222 -11.66 -11.15 10.96
N GLY A 223 -11.78 -10.97 12.28
CA GLY A 223 -12.88 -10.24 12.90
C GLY A 223 -12.79 -8.72 12.66
N GLU A 224 -13.58 -7.97 13.41
CA GLU A 224 -13.58 -6.51 13.37
C GLU A 224 -12.21 -5.92 13.71
N TRP A 225 -11.88 -4.78 13.09
CA TRP A 225 -10.68 -4.02 13.40
C TRP A 225 -10.92 -3.16 14.64
N LEU A 226 -10.24 -3.48 15.73
CA LEU A 226 -10.34 -2.78 17.00
C LEU A 226 -9.11 -1.88 17.22
N PRO A 227 -9.27 -0.72 17.88
CA PRO A 227 -8.13 0.07 18.34
C PRO A 227 -7.19 -0.78 19.19
N LEU A 228 -5.88 -0.69 18.89
CA LEU A 228 -4.85 -1.41 19.63
C LEU A 228 -4.06 -0.46 20.54
N ASP A 229 -3.51 0.61 19.98
CA ASP A 229 -2.70 1.59 20.72
C ASP A 229 -2.63 2.93 19.97
N ASP A 230 -2.29 4.00 20.67
CA ASP A 230 -1.91 5.28 20.05
C ASP A 230 -0.38 5.34 19.98
N GLY A 231 0.18 5.90 18.91
CA GLY A 231 1.63 5.93 18.74
C GLY A 231 2.10 6.61 17.46
N ALA A 232 3.39 6.50 17.15
CA ALA A 232 3.99 7.14 15.99
C ALA A 232 5.18 6.35 15.43
N TRP A 233 5.53 6.68 14.19
CA TRP A 233 6.76 6.20 13.56
C TRP A 233 8.00 6.84 14.17
N VAL A 234 9.01 6.03 14.43
CA VAL A 234 10.32 6.49 14.88
C VAL A 234 11.25 6.61 13.67
N ALA A 235 11.95 7.74 13.58
CA ALA A 235 12.96 7.94 12.54
C ALA A 235 14.09 6.90 12.72
N PRO A 236 14.62 6.32 11.62
CA PRO A 236 15.75 5.41 11.72
C PRO A 236 16.93 6.12 12.40
N LYS A 237 17.54 5.45 13.39
CA LYS A 237 18.78 5.94 14.01
C LYS A 237 19.87 5.90 12.94
N GLN A 238 20.45 7.06 12.64
CA GLN A 238 21.63 7.21 11.78
C GLN A 238 22.85 6.53 12.40
#